data_AF-A0A173S8I9-F1
#
_entry.id   AF-A0A173S8I9-F1
#
_cell.length_a   1.000
_cell.length_b   1.000
_cell.length_c   1.000
_cell.angle_alpha   90.00
_cell.angle_beta   90.00
_cell.angle_gamma   90.00
#
_symmetry.space_group_name_H-M   'P 1'
#
loop_
_entity.id
_entity.type
_entity.pdbx_description
1 polymer ?
#
loop_
_entity_poly.entity_id
_entity_poly.type
_entity_poly.pdbx_seq_one_letter_code
_entity_poly.pdbx_strand_id
1 'polypeptide(L)' 'MDEKEIYEICQSVDAFIADYLAESIIKGTSYDLMEAHHGILPISRNCFYRRRRIVQRIIKQRLGRIEEEKNGQLRMVW' A
#
# COMPACT_ATOMS: atom_id res chain seq x y z
N MET A 1 8.43 -5.25 5.64
CA MET A 1 8.50 -4.10 4.72
C MET A 1 8.77 -2.88 5.56
N ASP A 2 9.78 -2.11 5.20
CA ASP A 2 10.13 -0.88 5.91
C ASP A 2 9.16 0.25 5.55
N GLU A 3 8.93 1.19 6.46
CA GLU A 3 8.04 2.34 6.23
C GLU A 3 8.43 3.16 5.00
N LYS A 4 9.74 3.30 4.76
CA LYS A 4 10.27 3.97 3.56
C LYS A 4 9.87 3.25 2.27
N GLU A 5 9.91 1.92 2.25
CA GLU A 5 9.53 1.14 1.07
C GLU A 5 8.04 1.27 0.77
N ILE A 6 7.19 1.27 1.81
CA ILE A 6 5.75 1.52 1.68
C ILE A 6 5.52 2.92 1.10
N TYR A 7 6.26 3.92 1.60
CA TYR A 7 6.16 5.29 1.13
C TYR A 7 6.52 5.42 -0.36
N GLU A 8 7.63 4.82 -0.79
CA GLU A 8 8.04 4.82 -2.20
C GLU A 8 6.99 4.17 -3.11
N ILE A 9 6.37 3.07 -2.67
CA ILE A 9 5.28 2.43 -3.42
C ILE A 9 4.07 3.38 -3.50
N CYS A 10 3.67 3.99 -2.39
CA CYS A 10 2.59 4.97 -2.37
C CYS A 10 2.87 6.15 -3.31
N GLN A 11 4.10 6.68 -3.30
CA GLN A 11 4.54 7.77 -4.17
C GLN A 11 4.48 7.37 -5.65
N SER A 12 4.84 6.13 -5.99
CA SER A 12 4.74 5.61 -7.36
C SER A 12 3.29 5.50 -7.86
N VAL A 13 2.34 5.20 -6.96
CA VAL A 13 0.92 5.06 -7.30
C VAL A 13 0.25 6.41 -7.41
N ASP A 14 0.50 7.28 -6.44
CA ASP A 14 0.00 8.65 -6.43
C ASP A 14 0.83 9.53 -5.49
N ALA A 15 1.64 10.41 -6.08
CA ALA A 15 2.51 11.31 -5.32
C ALA A 15 1.74 12.37 -4.51
N PHE A 16 0.52 12.74 -4.92
CA PHE A 16 -0.23 13.82 -4.28
C PHE A 16 -0.89 13.39 -2.97
N ILE A 17 -1.23 12.10 -2.85
CA ILE A 17 -1.84 11.53 -1.65
C ILE A 17 -0.95 10.49 -0.96
N ALA A 18 0.34 10.43 -1.32
CA ALA A 18 1.27 9.39 -0.88
C ALA A 18 1.33 9.30 0.66
N ASP A 19 1.39 10.45 1.33
CA ASP A 19 1.44 10.55 2.80
C ASP A 19 0.21 9.91 3.44
N TYR A 20 -0.99 10.26 2.95
CA TYR A 20 -2.26 9.72 3.43
C TYR A 20 -2.40 8.22 3.17
N LEU A 21 -1.95 7.75 2.00
CA LEU A 21 -1.95 6.33 1.68
C LEU A 21 -0.98 5.56 2.59
N ALA A 22 0.22 6.09 2.80
CA ALA A 22 1.22 5.48 3.68
C ALA A 22 0.69 5.40 5.12
N GLU A 23 0.11 6.47 5.65
CA GLU A 23 -0.52 6.47 6.97
C GLU A 23 -1.63 5.41 7.08
N SER A 24 -2.49 5.32 6.07
CA SER A 24 -3.59 4.35 6.04
C SER A 24 -3.14 2.90 5.91
N ILE A 25 -2.00 2.64 5.26
CA ILE A 25 -1.40 1.30 5.17
C ILE A 25 -0.71 0.94 6.50
N ILE A 26 0.07 1.86 7.08
CA ILE A 26 0.86 1.63 8.30
C ILE A 26 -0.05 1.53 9.53
N LYS A 27 -0.91 2.53 9.75
CA LYS A 27 -1.78 2.60 10.93
C LYS A 27 -3.09 1.82 10.75
N GLY A 28 -3.41 1.40 9.52
CA GLY A 28 -4.67 0.74 9.22
C GLY A 28 -5.89 1.68 9.27
N THR A 29 -5.70 3.00 9.28
CA THR A 29 -6.79 3.98 9.42
C THR A 29 -7.77 3.94 8.24
N SER A 30 -9.05 4.21 8.53
CA SER A 30 -10.09 4.38 7.53
C SER A 30 -10.05 5.80 6.95
N TYR A 31 -10.58 5.97 5.74
CA TYR A 31 -10.71 7.29 5.11
C TYR A 31 -11.44 8.30 6.00
N ASP A 32 -12.54 7.87 6.62
CA ASP A 32 -13.42 8.74 7.43
C ASP A 32 -12.69 9.22 8.70
N LEU A 33 -11.87 8.36 9.31
CA LEU A 33 -11.04 8.74 10.46
C LEU A 33 -9.93 9.72 10.04
N MET A 34 -9.33 9.48 8.89
CA MET A 34 -8.28 10.34 8.35
C MET A 34 -8.80 11.75 8.02
N GLU A 35 -10.02 11.86 7.48
CA GLU A 35 -10.69 13.16 7.30
C GLU A 35 -10.97 13.86 8.64
N ALA A 36 -11.28 13.11 9.71
CA ALA A 36 -11.48 13.71 11.03
C ALA A 36 -10.18 14.28 11.62
N HIS A 37 -9.02 13.69 11.32
CA HIS A 37 -7.72 14.14 11.80
C HIS A 37 -7.11 15.26 10.96
N HIS A 38 -7.18 15.15 9.62
CA HIS A 38 -6.51 16.05 8.68
C HIS A 38 -7.45 17.08 8.04
N GLY A 39 -8.75 16.96 8.27
CA GLY A 39 -9.77 17.73 7.58
C GLY A 39 -10.13 17.13 6.21
N ILE A 40 -10.75 17.94 5.36
CA ILE A 40 -11.24 17.49 4.05
C ILE A 40 -10.06 17.06 3.18
N LEU A 41 -10.02 15.77 2.82
CA LEU A 41 -8.99 15.25 1.94
C LEU A 41 -9.22 15.72 0.50
N PRO A 42 -8.16 16.05 -0.26
CA PRO A 42 -8.27 16.53 -1.63
C PRO A 42 -8.49 15.38 -2.63
N ILE A 43 -9.29 14.39 -2.25
CA ILE A 43 -9.57 13.18 -3.01
C ILE A 43 -10.91 12.61 -2.54
N SER A 44 -11.70 12.03 -3.46
CA SER A 44 -12.90 11.32 -3.03
C SER A 44 -12.58 9.98 -2.36
N ARG A 45 -13.42 9.59 -1.39
CA ARG A 45 -13.38 8.30 -0.69
C ARG A 45 -13.17 7.09 -1.62
N ASN A 46 -13.90 7.04 -2.73
CA ASN A 46 -13.82 5.92 -3.68
C ASN A 46 -12.45 5.85 -4.40
N CYS A 47 -11.94 7.01 -4.82
CA CYS A 47 -10.63 7.10 -5.45
C CYS A 47 -9.51 6.72 -4.46
N PHE A 48 -9.65 7.11 -3.19
CA PHE A 48 -8.71 6.74 -2.14
C PHE A 48 -8.63 5.22 -1.96
N TYR A 49 -9.75 4.53 -1.74
CA TYR A 49 -9.76 3.07 -1.58
C TYR A 49 -9.35 2.32 -2.85
N ARG A 50 -9.57 2.89 -4.03
CA ARG A 50 -9.05 2.31 -5.29
C ARG A 50 -7.52 2.32 -5.32
N ARG A 51 -6.90 3.44 -4.97
CA ARG A 51 -5.43 3.57 -4.91
C ARG A 51 -4.84 2.72 -3.79
N ARG A 52 -5.48 2.68 -2.61
CA ARG A 52 -5.09 1.79 -1.50
C ARG A 52 -5.07 0.32 -1.92
N ARG A 53 -6.05 -0.14 -2.69
CA ARG A 53 -6.07 -1.52 -3.24
C ARG A 53 -4.92 -1.80 -4.20
N ILE A 54 -4.53 -0.82 -5.02
CA ILE A 54 -3.38 -0.94 -5.94
C ILE A 54 -2.09 -1.06 -5.14
N VAL A 55 -1.86 -0.19 -4.16
CA VAL A 55 -0.70 -0.25 -3.26
C VAL A 55 -0.63 -1.61 -2.56
N GLN A 56 -1.73 -2.09 -1.97
CA GLN A 56 -1.79 -3.41 -1.34
C GLN A 56 -1.47 -4.55 -2.30
N ARG A 57 -1.90 -4.45 -3.56
CA ARG A 57 -1.57 -5.46 -4.59
C ARG A 57 -0.08 -5.46 -4.90
N ILE A 58 0.55 -4.29 -5.05
CA ILE A 58 2.00 -4.16 -5.29
C ILE A 58 2.77 -4.72 -4.09
N ILE A 59 2.36 -4.38 -2.86
CA ILE A 59 2.96 -4.90 -1.63
C ILE A 59 2.86 -6.43 -1.60
N LYS A 60 1.68 -7.00 -1.90
CA LYS A 60 1.50 -8.46 -1.97
C LYS A 60 2.35 -9.12 -3.04
N GLN A 61 2.52 -8.48 -4.21
CA GLN A 61 3.38 -8.99 -5.27
C GLN A 61 4.87 -8.95 -4.89
N ARG A 62 5.30 -7.94 -4.12
CA ARG A 62 6.67 -7.87 -3.60
C ARG A 62 6.93 -8.85 -2.45
N LEU A 63 5.94 -9.09 -1.60
CA LEU A 63 6.00 -10.07 -0.51
C LEU A 63 5.94 -11.51 -1.03
N GLY A 64 5.11 -11.76 -2.05
CA GLY A 64 4.99 -13.03 -2.74
C GLY A 64 6.27 -13.35 -3.51
N ARG A 65 7.29 -13.83 -2.80
CA ARG A 65 8.53 -14.31 -3.41
C ARG A 65 8.26 -15.67 -4.05
N ILE A 66 8.85 -15.85 -5.22
CA ILE A 66 9.05 -17.16 -5.81
C ILE A 66 10.41 -17.62 -5.30
N GLU A 67 10.43 -18.60 -4.39
CA GLU A 67 11.67 -19.21 -3.94
C GLU A 67 11.95 -20.48 -4.75
N GLU A 68 13.20 -20.64 -5.19
CA GLU A 68 13.67 -21.86 -5.83
C GLU A 68 14.11 -22.84 -4.73
N GLU A 69 13.39 -23.95 -4.60
CA GLU A 69 13.76 -25.04 -3.70
C GLU A 69 15.02 -25.76 -4.24
N LYS A 70 15.77 -26.44 -3.36
CA LYS A 70 17.03 -27.14 -3.71
C LYS A 70 16.87 -28.20 -4.83
N ASN A 71 15.64 -28.59 -5.15
CA ASN A 71 15.28 -29.53 -6.22
C ASN A 71 14.95 -28.84 -7.56
N GLY A 72 15.08 -27.51 -7.66
CA GLY A 72 14.76 -26.73 -8.86
C GLY A 72 13.27 -26.42 -9.05
N GLN A 73 12.41 -26.70 -8.06
CA GLN A 73 11.01 -26.28 -8.10
C GLN A 73 10.84 -24.87 -7.57
N LEU A 74 10.02 -24.07 -8.27
CA LEU A 74 9.63 -22.74 -7.85
C LEU A 74 8.39 -22.82 -6.96
N ARG A 75 8.46 -22.31 -5.72
CA ARG A 75 7.34 -22.25 -4.77
C ARG A 75 6.95 -20.81 -4.50
N MET A 76 5.64 -20.53 -4.55
CA MET A 76 5.09 -19.28 -4.03
C MET A 76 5.08 -19.31 -2.50
N VAL A 77 5.82 -18.38 -1.90
CA VAL A 77 5.84 -18.17 -0.45
C VAL A 77 5.03 -16.90 -0.16
N TRP A 78 4.05 -17.00 0.74
CA TRP A 78 3.18 -15.89 1.17
C TRP A 78 3.64 -15.32 2.50
#